data_AF-A0A1H3H3Q0-F1
#
_entry.id   AF-A0A1H3H3Q0-F1
#
_cell.length_a   1.000
_cell.length_b   1.000
_cell.length_c   1.000
_cell.angle_alpha   90.00
_cell.angle_beta   90.00
_cell.angle_gamma   90.00
#
_symmetry.space_group_name_H-M   'P 1'
#
loop_
_entity.id
_entity.type
_entity.pdbx_description
1 polymer ?
#
loop_
_entity_poly.entity_id
_entity_poly.type
_entity_poly.pdbx_seq_one_letter_code
_entity_poly.pdbx_strand_id
1 'polypeptide(L)'
;MNEAIKASQHIDVYNILGKSISVMDEHQYAILFWGAAALDLGKPLTLISIDYHPDTNPPFWMMAYQRAVAIDPERADALVASMGNTVLARIQRENLESLEAVMTHMNNDEQINTAMALGYLSDYHMLNAMEKHVYPTGHHYLVPWDVVGDLSDGMFKSAGFEVEAVGQPYILDIDLDYFMRPEDLKLGGEHHLFKTLVQGATCITVARSKKYFHYLRQDKTYALEQCEEDLLKVLESFLSSP
;
A
#
# COMPACT_ATOMS: atom_id res chain seq x y z
N MET A 1 -4.08 -9.44 -16.21
CA MET A 1 -3.26 -10.22 -15.28
C MET A 1 -2.65 -11.45 -15.94
N ASN A 2 -1.34 -11.38 -16.12
CA ASN A 2 -0.44 -12.36 -16.69
C ASN A 2 -0.45 -13.67 -15.89
N GLU A 3 -0.33 -14.81 -16.58
CA GLU A 3 -0.33 -16.16 -15.99
C GLU A 3 0.78 -16.37 -14.95
N ALA A 4 1.95 -15.72 -15.11
CA ALA A 4 3.02 -15.79 -14.11
C ALA A 4 2.63 -15.12 -12.78
N ILE A 5 1.89 -14.02 -12.85
CA ILE A 5 1.38 -13.32 -11.66
C ILE A 5 0.28 -14.16 -11.02
N LYS A 6 -0.68 -14.66 -11.81
CA LYS A 6 -1.73 -15.56 -11.31
C LYS A 6 -1.18 -16.82 -10.63
N ALA A 7 -0.03 -17.32 -11.07
CA ALA A 7 0.61 -18.48 -10.48
C ALA A 7 1.41 -18.19 -9.20
N SER A 8 1.76 -16.92 -8.95
CA SER A 8 2.62 -16.50 -7.82
C SER A 8 1.92 -15.58 -6.82
N GLN A 9 0.70 -15.13 -7.11
CA GLN A 9 -0.10 -14.24 -6.29
C GLN A 9 -1.54 -14.74 -6.24
N HIS A 10 -2.07 -14.91 -5.03
CA HIS A 10 -3.50 -15.04 -4.82
C HIS A 10 -4.10 -13.64 -4.69
N ILE A 11 -5.13 -13.39 -5.50
CA ILE A 11 -5.83 -12.12 -5.53
C ILE A 11 -7.32 -12.42 -5.39
N ASP A 12 -7.91 -11.83 -4.37
CA ASP A 12 -9.35 -11.89 -4.11
C ASP A 12 -9.94 -10.50 -4.29
N VAL A 13 -11.03 -10.42 -5.06
CA VAL A 13 -11.74 -9.17 -5.31
C VAL A 13 -13.14 -9.28 -4.75
N TYR A 14 -13.44 -8.44 -3.78
CA TYR A 14 -14.74 -8.34 -3.14
C TYR A 14 -15.46 -7.09 -3.65
N ASN A 15 -16.79 -7.20 -3.78
CA ASN A 15 -17.66 -6.05 -3.96
C ASN A 15 -18.58 -5.96 -2.76
N ILE A 16 -18.34 -4.99 -1.90
CA ILE A 16 -19.15 -4.75 -0.69
C ILE A 16 -19.92 -3.45 -0.91
N LEU A 17 -21.24 -3.56 -1.09
CA LEU A 17 -22.14 -2.43 -1.33
C LEU A 17 -21.68 -1.49 -2.46
N GLY A 18 -21.10 -2.05 -3.53
CA GLY A 18 -20.58 -1.29 -4.66
C GLY A 18 -19.13 -0.82 -4.51
N LYS A 19 -18.51 -1.00 -3.33
CA LYS A 19 -17.09 -0.73 -3.10
C LYS A 19 -16.25 -1.92 -3.57
N SER A 20 -15.29 -1.69 -4.46
CA SER A 20 -14.29 -2.68 -4.82
C SER A 20 -13.20 -2.75 -3.76
N ILE A 21 -12.96 -3.95 -3.22
CA ILE A 21 -11.90 -4.24 -2.26
C ILE A 21 -11.05 -5.36 -2.87
N SER A 22 -9.77 -5.10 -3.09
CA SER A 22 -8.83 -6.07 -3.69
C SER A 22 -7.78 -6.49 -2.67
N VAL A 23 -7.70 -7.79 -2.39
CA VAL A 23 -6.77 -8.38 -1.43
C VAL A 23 -5.72 -9.16 -2.19
N MET A 24 -4.43 -8.96 -1.88
CA MET A 24 -3.31 -9.63 -2.56
C MET A 24 -2.25 -10.12 -1.58
N ASP A 25 -1.48 -11.13 -1.99
CA ASP A 25 -0.43 -11.72 -1.14
C ASP A 25 0.73 -10.75 -0.90
N GLU A 26 1.30 -10.16 -1.95
CA GLU A 26 2.45 -9.27 -1.89
C GLU A 26 2.05 -7.84 -2.25
N HIS A 27 2.43 -6.88 -1.40
CA HIS A 27 1.96 -5.49 -1.45
C HIS A 27 2.28 -4.77 -2.76
N GLN A 28 3.40 -5.12 -3.40
CA GLN A 28 3.78 -4.54 -4.68
C GLN A 28 2.68 -4.63 -5.74
N TYR A 29 1.83 -5.66 -5.72
CA TYR A 29 0.76 -5.85 -6.70
C TYR A 29 -0.44 -4.91 -6.54
N ALA A 30 -0.52 -4.16 -5.44
CA ALA A 30 -1.52 -3.11 -5.24
C ALA A 30 -1.53 -2.09 -6.39
N ILE A 31 -0.35 -1.79 -6.95
CA ILE A 31 -0.18 -0.85 -8.07
C ILE A 31 -1.03 -1.20 -9.30
N LEU A 32 -1.33 -2.48 -9.54
CA LEU A 32 -2.19 -2.89 -10.67
C LEU A 32 -3.61 -2.35 -10.50
N PHE A 33 -4.12 -2.34 -9.28
CA PHE A 33 -5.45 -1.82 -8.96
C PHE A 33 -5.48 -0.31 -8.92
N TRP A 34 -4.40 0.32 -8.45
CA TRP A 34 -4.26 1.78 -8.46
C TRP A 34 -4.18 2.31 -9.90
N GLY A 35 -3.40 1.65 -10.75
CA GLY A 35 -3.31 1.96 -12.17
C GLY A 35 -4.65 1.78 -12.87
N ALA A 36 -5.36 0.68 -12.63
CA ALA A 36 -6.70 0.46 -13.18
C ALA A 36 -7.68 1.57 -12.75
N ALA A 37 -7.72 1.92 -11.45
CA ALA A 37 -8.59 2.98 -10.93
C ALA A 37 -8.28 4.35 -11.58
N ALA A 38 -7.00 4.69 -11.74
CA ALA A 38 -6.59 5.95 -12.39
C ALA A 38 -6.96 6.01 -13.87
N LEU A 39 -6.81 4.89 -14.59
CA LEU A 39 -7.17 4.79 -16.00
C LEU A 39 -8.68 4.85 -16.21
N ASP A 40 -9.46 4.12 -15.41
CA ASP A 40 -10.92 4.13 -15.46
C ASP A 40 -11.50 5.51 -15.16
N LEU A 41 -10.90 6.25 -14.22
CA LEU A 41 -11.31 7.61 -13.87
C LEU A 41 -10.78 8.66 -14.86
N GLY A 42 -9.77 8.33 -15.66
CA GLY A 42 -9.09 9.23 -16.59
C GLY A 42 -8.20 10.30 -15.93
N LYS A 43 -7.88 10.16 -14.64
CA LYS A 43 -7.02 11.07 -13.87
C LYS A 43 -6.33 10.34 -12.72
N PRO A 44 -5.16 10.81 -12.25
CA PRO A 44 -4.51 10.26 -11.06
C PRO A 44 -5.37 10.45 -9.80
N LEU A 45 -5.12 9.60 -8.79
CA LEU A 45 -5.76 9.65 -7.48
C LEU A 45 -4.73 9.99 -6.38
N THR A 46 -5.20 10.41 -5.22
CA THR A 46 -4.37 10.44 -4.01
C THR A 46 -4.37 9.04 -3.37
N LEU A 47 -3.24 8.57 -2.84
CA LEU A 47 -3.18 7.35 -2.02
C LEU A 47 -3.19 7.71 -0.53
N ILE A 48 -3.99 7.00 0.27
CA ILE A 48 -3.78 6.92 1.71
C ILE A 48 -3.38 5.47 1.99
N SER A 49 -2.21 5.25 2.56
CA SER A 49 -1.75 3.90 2.93
C SER A 49 -1.51 3.83 4.43
N ILE A 50 -1.98 2.74 5.06
CA ILE A 50 -1.81 2.41 6.46
C ILE A 50 -1.03 1.10 6.52
N ASP A 51 0.16 1.15 7.09
CA ASP A 51 1.15 0.08 7.00
C ASP A 51 2.10 0.15 8.20
N TYR A 52 2.78 -0.93 8.53
CA TYR A 52 3.91 -0.84 9.44
C TYR A 52 5.12 -0.13 8.80
N HIS A 53 5.39 -0.42 7.54
CA HIS A 53 6.52 0.03 6.73
C HIS A 53 6.15 1.28 5.90
N PRO A 54 7.13 2.07 5.42
CA PRO A 54 6.84 3.28 4.64
C PRO A 54 6.69 3.04 3.12
N ASP A 55 7.11 1.89 2.60
CA ASP A 55 6.89 1.38 1.23
C ASP A 55 7.03 2.36 0.07
N THR A 56 8.07 3.19 0.19
CA THR A 56 8.33 4.35 -0.67
C THR A 56 9.77 4.37 -1.19
N ASN A 57 10.44 3.23 -1.25
CA ASN A 57 11.71 3.13 -1.96
C ASN A 57 11.56 3.52 -3.44
N PRO A 58 12.65 4.02 -4.08
CA PRO A 58 12.61 4.38 -5.49
C PRO A 58 12.21 3.20 -6.39
N PRO A 59 11.62 3.47 -7.57
CA PRO A 59 11.20 2.40 -8.49
C PRO A 59 12.34 1.43 -8.82
N PHE A 60 12.12 0.13 -8.55
CA PHE A 60 13.06 -0.95 -8.87
C PHE A 60 14.46 -0.79 -8.25
N TRP A 61 14.55 -0.08 -7.11
CA TRP A 61 15.80 0.23 -6.42
C TRP A 61 16.60 -1.01 -6.05
N MET A 62 16.00 -2.03 -5.44
CA MET A 62 16.74 -3.19 -4.95
C MET A 62 17.38 -3.98 -6.10
N MET A 63 16.61 -4.24 -7.16
CA MET A 63 17.11 -4.93 -8.35
C MET A 63 18.21 -4.09 -9.04
N ALA A 64 18.03 -2.78 -9.13
CA ALA A 64 19.04 -1.87 -9.67
C ALA A 64 20.32 -1.86 -8.83
N TYR A 65 20.20 -1.80 -7.50
CA TYR A 65 21.33 -1.84 -6.57
C TYR A 65 22.12 -3.15 -6.69
N GLN A 66 21.43 -4.30 -6.68
CA GLN A 66 22.08 -5.61 -6.85
C GLN A 66 22.85 -5.71 -8.17
N ARG A 67 22.28 -5.20 -9.26
CA ARG A 67 22.96 -5.16 -10.57
C ARG A 67 24.16 -4.22 -10.58
N ALA A 68 24.01 -3.04 -9.97
CA ALA A 68 25.06 -2.05 -9.90
C ALA A 68 26.27 -2.58 -9.12
N VAL A 69 26.03 -3.18 -7.93
CA VAL A 69 27.07 -3.83 -7.12
C VAL A 69 27.75 -4.97 -7.88
N ALA A 70 27.01 -5.76 -8.65
CA ALA A 70 27.59 -6.84 -9.46
C ALA A 70 28.49 -6.35 -10.60
N ILE A 71 28.28 -5.12 -11.09
CA ILE A 71 29.08 -4.51 -12.17
C ILE A 71 30.30 -3.79 -11.59
N ASP A 72 30.08 -2.87 -10.66
CA ASP A 72 31.12 -2.04 -10.06
C ASP A 72 30.67 -1.61 -8.65
N PRO A 73 31.08 -2.36 -7.60
CA PRO A 73 30.73 -2.03 -6.21
C PRO A 73 31.09 -0.61 -5.80
N GLU A 74 32.20 -0.05 -6.30
CA GLU A 74 32.68 1.28 -5.91
C GLU A 74 31.84 2.41 -6.52
N ARG A 75 31.12 2.12 -7.60
CA ARG A 75 30.27 3.09 -8.32
C ARG A 75 28.78 2.74 -8.26
N ALA A 76 28.39 1.79 -7.42
CA ALA A 76 27.04 1.26 -7.41
C ALA A 76 25.98 2.37 -7.29
N ASP A 77 26.16 3.30 -6.35
CA ASP A 77 25.25 4.43 -6.10
C ASP A 77 25.01 5.30 -7.34
N ALA A 78 26.04 5.51 -8.17
CA ALA A 78 25.93 6.31 -9.39
C ALA A 78 25.15 5.60 -10.51
N LEU A 79 25.02 4.28 -10.44
CA LEU A 79 24.38 3.45 -11.45
C LEU A 79 22.92 3.11 -11.11
N VAL A 80 22.56 3.01 -9.82
CA VAL A 80 21.25 2.53 -9.36
C VAL A 80 20.10 3.28 -10.03
N ALA A 81 20.11 4.62 -9.97
CA ALA A 81 19.02 5.43 -10.51
C ALA A 81 18.82 5.20 -12.03
N SER A 82 19.91 5.12 -12.79
CA SER A 82 19.84 4.87 -14.24
C SER A 82 19.29 3.48 -14.56
N MET A 83 19.65 2.47 -13.76
CA MET A 83 19.19 1.10 -13.96
C MET A 83 17.70 0.94 -13.63
N GLY A 84 17.24 1.52 -12.51
CA GLY A 84 15.81 1.55 -12.16
C GLY A 84 14.98 2.27 -13.23
N ASN A 85 15.43 3.45 -13.67
CA ASN A 85 14.78 4.21 -14.74
C ASN A 85 14.70 3.45 -16.07
N THR A 86 15.67 2.58 -16.36
CA THR A 86 15.64 1.75 -17.57
C THR A 86 14.52 0.73 -17.55
N VAL A 87 14.12 0.23 -16.37
CA VAL A 87 12.99 -0.68 -16.23
C VAL A 87 11.68 0.09 -16.22
N LEU A 88 11.61 1.20 -15.47
CA LEU A 88 10.46 2.10 -15.45
C LEU A 88 10.06 2.57 -16.86
N ALA A 89 11.03 2.92 -17.71
CA ALA A 89 10.79 3.37 -19.09
C ALA A 89 10.19 2.30 -20.02
N ARG A 90 10.15 1.03 -19.61
CA ARG A 90 9.50 -0.05 -20.37
C ARG A 90 7.99 -0.11 -20.14
N ILE A 91 7.53 0.55 -19.08
CA ILE A 91 6.13 0.57 -18.69
C ILE A 91 5.43 1.67 -19.48
N GLN A 92 4.39 1.27 -20.20
CA GLN A 92 3.47 2.17 -20.87
C GLN A 92 2.27 2.35 -19.95
N ARG A 93 2.06 3.58 -19.46
CA ARG A 93 1.06 3.92 -18.46
C ARG A 93 -0.33 3.37 -18.80
N GLU A 94 -0.76 3.49 -20.04
CA GLU A 94 -2.08 3.08 -20.53
C GLU A 94 -2.20 1.56 -20.77
N ASN A 95 -1.10 0.82 -20.61
CA ASN A 95 -1.05 -0.63 -20.82
C ASN A 95 -0.58 -1.34 -19.56
N LEU A 96 -1.51 -1.76 -18.71
CA LEU A 96 -1.20 -2.49 -17.47
C LEU A 96 -0.45 -3.81 -17.71
N GLU A 97 -0.56 -4.43 -18.89
CA GLU A 97 0.24 -5.64 -19.21
C GLU A 97 1.75 -5.32 -19.26
N SER A 98 2.13 -4.10 -19.63
CA SER A 98 3.53 -3.66 -19.62
C SER A 98 4.09 -3.48 -18.20
N LEU A 99 3.23 -3.08 -17.25
CA LEU A 99 3.55 -3.03 -15.82
C LEU A 99 3.67 -4.44 -15.26
N GLU A 100 2.68 -5.31 -15.53
CA GLU A 100 2.71 -6.73 -15.15
C GLU A 100 3.99 -7.43 -15.62
N ALA A 101 4.48 -7.11 -16.82
CA ALA A 101 5.69 -7.70 -17.38
C ALA A 101 6.99 -7.41 -16.60
N VAL A 102 7.00 -6.40 -15.72
CA VAL A 102 8.18 -6.02 -14.93
C VAL A 102 7.99 -6.21 -13.42
N MET A 103 6.79 -6.61 -12.96
CA MET A 103 6.46 -6.75 -11.55
C MET A 103 7.37 -7.71 -10.77
N THR A 104 7.95 -8.72 -11.42
CA THR A 104 8.88 -9.67 -10.77
C THR A 104 10.23 -9.04 -10.40
N HIS A 105 10.48 -7.80 -10.82
CA HIS A 105 11.64 -7.01 -10.43
C HIS A 105 11.35 -5.95 -9.37
N MET A 106 10.07 -5.74 -9.05
CA MET A 106 9.62 -4.79 -8.04
C MET A 106 9.54 -5.50 -6.68
N ASN A 107 9.95 -4.83 -5.63
CA ASN A 107 9.73 -5.26 -4.24
C ASN A 107 8.51 -4.56 -3.62
N ASN A 108 8.01 -5.13 -2.51
CA ASN A 108 6.89 -4.59 -1.72
C ASN A 108 7.09 -3.19 -1.17
N ASP A 109 8.27 -2.60 -1.27
CA ASP A 109 8.57 -1.26 -0.78
C ASP A 109 8.72 -0.23 -1.90
N GLU A 110 8.44 -0.56 -3.17
CA GLU A 110 8.75 0.28 -4.34
C GLU A 110 7.51 0.76 -5.13
N GLN A 111 6.33 0.23 -4.82
CA GLN A 111 5.07 0.41 -5.55
C GLN A 111 4.53 1.84 -5.48
N ILE A 112 4.60 2.51 -4.33
CA ILE A 112 4.02 3.86 -4.18
C ILE A 112 4.76 4.85 -5.09
N ASN A 113 6.09 4.88 -5.01
CA ASN A 113 6.87 5.77 -5.85
C ASN A 113 6.91 5.33 -7.32
N THR A 114 6.72 4.04 -7.62
CA THR A 114 6.49 3.61 -9.01
C THR A 114 5.16 4.15 -9.53
N ALA A 115 4.09 4.10 -8.75
CA ALA A 115 2.77 4.60 -9.13
C ALA A 115 2.75 6.12 -9.31
N MET A 116 3.49 6.86 -8.47
CA MET A 116 3.74 8.30 -8.65
C MET A 116 4.47 8.58 -9.97
N ALA A 117 5.55 7.83 -10.25
CA ALA A 117 6.34 8.04 -11.47
C ALA A 117 5.58 7.70 -12.76
N LEU A 118 4.63 6.76 -12.70
CA LEU A 118 3.74 6.41 -13.80
C LEU A 118 2.51 7.34 -13.91
N GLY A 119 2.33 8.27 -12.97
CA GLY A 119 1.19 9.19 -12.95
C GLY A 119 -0.14 8.50 -12.71
N TYR A 120 -0.15 7.38 -11.98
CA TYR A 120 -1.36 6.79 -11.42
C TYR A 120 -1.77 7.51 -10.14
N LEU A 121 -0.77 7.95 -9.38
CA LEU A 121 -0.96 8.76 -8.18
C LEU A 121 -0.53 10.21 -8.43
N SER A 122 -1.28 11.14 -7.86
CA SER A 122 -0.92 12.58 -7.84
C SER A 122 -0.25 12.98 -6.53
N ASP A 123 -0.57 12.28 -5.45
CA ASP A 123 -0.02 12.47 -4.11
C ASP A 123 -0.22 11.20 -3.28
N TYR A 124 0.44 11.10 -2.13
CA TYR A 124 0.22 10.02 -1.17
C TYR A 124 0.39 10.47 0.29
N HIS A 125 -0.36 9.84 1.17
CA HIS A 125 -0.33 10.00 2.62
C HIS A 125 -0.02 8.63 3.25
N MET A 126 1.18 8.48 3.79
CA MET A 126 1.69 7.26 4.39
C MET A 126 1.59 7.35 5.91
N LEU A 127 0.72 6.56 6.53
CA LEU A 127 0.68 6.36 7.97
C LEU A 127 1.46 5.10 8.31
N ASN A 128 2.59 5.24 9.00
CA ASN A 128 3.48 4.12 9.25
C ASN A 128 4.17 4.12 10.61
N ALA A 129 4.66 2.96 11.05
CA ALA A 129 5.26 2.74 12.37
C ALA A 129 6.80 2.88 12.40
N MET A 130 7.46 2.82 11.24
CA MET A 130 8.91 2.90 11.13
C MET A 130 9.44 4.32 10.91
N GLU A 131 10.57 4.63 11.56
CA GLU A 131 11.20 5.93 11.48
C GLU A 131 11.54 6.31 10.02
N LYS A 132 11.25 7.56 9.71
CA LYS A 132 11.29 8.18 8.38
C LYS A 132 12.62 7.94 7.66
N HIS A 133 12.58 7.13 6.60
CA HIS A 133 13.42 7.46 5.45
C HIS A 133 12.89 8.76 4.83
N VAL A 134 13.77 9.73 4.65
CA VAL A 134 13.36 11.03 4.08
C VAL A 134 13.16 10.83 2.58
N TYR A 135 11.92 10.63 2.18
CA TYR A 135 11.55 10.60 0.77
C TYR A 135 11.24 12.02 0.26
N PRO A 136 11.58 12.32 -1.00
CA PRO A 136 11.48 13.66 -1.56
C PRO A 136 10.04 14.13 -1.85
N THR A 137 9.07 13.22 -1.85
CA THR A 137 7.67 13.47 -2.25
C THR A 137 6.72 12.82 -1.25
N GLY A 138 5.45 13.24 -1.27
CA GLY A 138 4.37 12.72 -0.43
C GLY A 138 4.46 13.11 1.04
N HIS A 139 3.48 12.64 1.80
CA HIS A 139 3.29 12.97 3.21
C HIS A 139 3.50 11.71 4.06
N HIS A 140 4.39 11.80 5.05
CA HIS A 140 4.69 10.70 5.98
C HIS A 140 4.24 11.09 7.38
N TYR A 141 3.42 10.25 7.98
CA TYR A 141 2.84 10.41 9.31
C TYR A 141 3.32 9.25 10.17
N LEU A 142 4.28 9.54 11.05
CA LEU A 142 4.81 8.53 11.96
C LEU A 142 3.78 8.26 13.06
N VAL A 143 3.23 7.05 13.06
CA VAL A 143 2.33 6.57 14.10
C VAL A 143 3.15 6.28 15.35
N PRO A 144 2.82 6.88 16.51
CA PRO A 144 3.54 6.61 17.75
C PRO A 144 3.49 5.12 18.12
N TRP A 145 4.61 4.58 18.59
CA TRP A 145 4.77 3.14 18.82
C TRP A 145 3.70 2.52 19.74
N ASP A 146 3.23 3.27 20.73
CA ASP A 146 2.23 2.83 21.70
C ASP A 146 0.81 2.69 21.13
N VAL A 147 0.57 3.22 19.92
CA VAL A 147 -0.71 3.17 19.21
C VAL A 147 -0.62 2.51 17.83
N VAL A 148 0.48 1.82 17.50
CA VAL A 148 0.57 1.03 16.25
C VAL A 148 -0.46 -0.10 16.27
N GLY A 149 -1.15 -0.29 15.14
CA GLY A 149 -2.30 -1.18 15.00
C GLY A 149 -3.64 -0.50 15.30
N ASP A 150 -3.65 0.65 16.00
CA ASP A 150 -4.86 1.42 16.26
C ASP A 150 -5.37 2.12 14.98
N LEU A 151 -6.69 2.29 14.89
CA LEU A 151 -7.42 3.01 13.84
C LEU A 151 -8.37 4.07 14.43
N SER A 152 -8.20 4.43 15.70
CA SER A 152 -8.98 5.45 16.39
C SER A 152 -8.68 6.85 15.86
N ASP A 153 -9.63 7.77 16.03
CA ASP A 153 -9.43 9.20 15.73
C ASP A 153 -8.24 9.78 16.53
N GLY A 154 -7.97 9.21 17.71
CA GLY A 154 -6.82 9.55 18.54
C GLY A 154 -5.49 9.21 17.88
N MET A 155 -5.39 8.04 17.24
CA MET A 155 -4.22 7.62 16.48
C MET A 155 -3.93 8.61 15.34
N PHE A 156 -4.91 8.89 14.48
CA PHE A 156 -4.73 9.81 13.35
C PHE A 156 -4.29 11.21 13.81
N LYS A 157 -4.92 11.72 14.87
CA LYS A 157 -4.54 12.99 15.49
C LYS A 157 -3.13 12.97 16.04
N SER A 158 -2.71 11.87 16.69
CA SER A 158 -1.37 11.73 17.26
C SER A 158 -0.28 11.69 16.19
N ALA A 159 -0.59 11.09 15.03
CA ALA A 159 0.27 11.06 13.86
C ALA A 159 0.30 12.41 13.10
N GLY A 160 -0.61 13.33 13.42
CA GLY A 160 -0.76 14.62 12.72
C GLY A 160 -1.45 14.51 11.36
N PHE A 161 -2.24 13.46 11.14
CA PHE A 161 -3.00 13.25 9.91
C PHE A 161 -4.35 13.97 9.96
N GLU A 162 -4.66 14.72 8.90
CA GLU A 162 -5.93 15.43 8.70
C GLU A 162 -6.55 14.98 7.37
N VAL A 163 -7.76 14.45 7.40
CA VAL A 163 -8.43 13.88 6.21
C VAL A 163 -8.73 14.94 5.15
N GLU A 164 -8.96 16.18 5.57
CA GLU A 164 -9.23 17.32 4.69
C GLU A 164 -8.04 17.62 3.76
N ALA A 165 -6.81 17.27 4.16
CA ALA A 165 -5.62 17.50 3.36
C ALA A 165 -5.51 16.58 2.13
N VAL A 166 -6.17 15.41 2.16
CA VAL A 166 -6.08 14.40 1.10
C VAL A 166 -6.82 14.82 -0.17
N GLY A 167 -7.96 15.50 0.00
CA GLY A 167 -8.89 15.77 -1.09
C GLY A 167 -9.53 14.50 -1.67
N GLN A 168 -10.27 14.64 -2.77
CA GLN A 168 -10.91 13.53 -3.51
C GLN A 168 -10.55 13.65 -5.00
N PRO A 169 -10.41 12.55 -5.74
CA PRO A 169 -10.60 11.14 -5.35
C PRO A 169 -9.35 10.54 -4.68
N TYR A 170 -9.54 9.56 -3.80
CA TYR A 170 -8.41 8.80 -3.22
C TYR A 170 -8.63 7.29 -3.23
N ILE A 171 -7.54 6.54 -3.03
CA ILE A 171 -7.48 5.11 -2.78
C ILE A 171 -7.13 4.93 -1.30
N LEU A 172 -7.75 3.97 -0.62
CA LEU A 172 -7.33 3.54 0.71
C LEU A 172 -6.62 2.20 0.58
N ASP A 173 -5.38 2.14 1.05
CA ASP A 173 -4.53 0.97 1.02
C ASP A 173 -4.17 0.57 2.45
N ILE A 174 -4.20 -0.73 2.75
CA ILE A 174 -4.02 -1.26 4.10
C ILE A 174 -3.12 -2.50 4.02
N ASP A 175 -1.96 -2.47 4.66
CA ASP A 175 -1.18 -3.69 4.90
C ASP A 175 -1.64 -4.37 6.19
N LEU A 176 -1.89 -5.68 6.13
CA LEU A 176 -2.29 -6.47 7.29
C LEU A 176 -1.20 -6.55 8.36
N ASP A 177 0.06 -6.35 8.00
CA ASP A 177 1.17 -6.36 8.94
C ASP A 177 1.19 -5.15 9.91
N TYR A 178 0.35 -4.14 9.66
CA TYR A 178 0.06 -3.06 10.61
C TYR A 178 -0.66 -3.56 11.87
N PHE A 179 -1.48 -4.61 11.76
CA PHE A 179 -2.25 -5.17 12.87
C PHE A 179 -1.45 -6.27 13.57
N MET A 180 -1.12 -6.04 14.84
CA MET A 180 -0.26 -6.93 15.61
C MET A 180 -1.04 -7.94 16.46
N ARG A 181 -2.32 -7.67 16.75
CA ARG A 181 -3.21 -8.46 17.62
C ARG A 181 -4.66 -8.40 17.14
N PRO A 182 -5.51 -9.38 17.50
CA PRO A 182 -6.94 -9.36 17.15
C PRO A 182 -7.69 -8.13 17.69
N GLU A 183 -7.24 -7.56 18.81
CA GLU A 183 -7.85 -6.38 19.43
C GLU A 183 -7.75 -5.13 18.56
N ASP A 184 -6.74 -5.05 17.70
CA ASP A 184 -6.46 -3.89 16.85
C ASP A 184 -7.60 -3.66 15.82
N LEU A 185 -8.39 -4.71 15.51
CA LEU A 185 -9.56 -4.65 14.62
C LEU A 185 -10.91 -4.74 15.36
N LYS A 186 -10.92 -4.69 16.70
CA LYS A 186 -12.17 -4.61 17.49
C LYS A 186 -12.66 -3.17 17.57
N LEU A 187 -13.08 -2.62 16.43
CA LEU A 187 -13.42 -1.20 16.32
C LEU A 187 -14.76 -0.85 16.99
N GLY A 188 -14.82 0.36 17.55
CA GLY A 188 -15.96 0.91 18.28
C GLY A 188 -16.29 2.36 17.89
N GLY A 189 -16.94 3.12 18.79
CA GLY A 189 -17.42 4.47 18.50
C GLY A 189 -16.35 5.52 18.19
N GLU A 190 -15.07 5.27 18.47
CA GLU A 190 -13.98 6.25 18.34
C GLU A 190 -13.22 6.18 16.99
N HIS A 191 -13.84 5.63 15.95
CA HIS A 191 -13.19 5.34 14.64
C HIS A 191 -13.88 6.08 13.48
N HIS A 192 -14.37 7.30 13.73
CA HIS A 192 -15.14 8.08 12.76
C HIS A 192 -14.31 8.47 11.54
N LEU A 193 -13.03 8.79 11.74
CA LEU A 193 -12.12 9.14 10.67
C LEU A 193 -11.85 7.93 9.79
N PHE A 194 -11.50 6.77 10.36
CA PHE A 194 -11.30 5.55 9.58
C PHE A 194 -12.57 5.15 8.81
N LYS A 195 -13.75 5.27 9.43
CA LYS A 195 -15.03 5.08 8.72
C LYS A 195 -15.17 6.02 7.53
N THR A 196 -14.83 7.30 7.69
CA THR A 196 -14.87 8.29 6.61
C THR A 196 -13.90 7.92 5.48
N LEU A 197 -12.69 7.46 5.82
CA LEU A 197 -11.71 6.99 4.84
C LEU A 197 -12.28 5.82 4.01
N VAL A 198 -12.80 4.79 4.68
CA VAL A 198 -13.40 3.60 4.05
C VAL A 198 -14.56 3.98 3.12
N GLN A 199 -15.48 4.82 3.57
CA GLN A 199 -16.66 5.22 2.79
C GLN A 199 -16.29 6.08 1.58
N GLY A 200 -15.36 7.02 1.76
CA GLY A 200 -14.95 7.97 0.73
C GLY A 200 -13.93 7.45 -0.28
N ALA A 201 -13.27 6.31 -0.03
CA ALA A 201 -12.27 5.75 -0.95
C ALA A 201 -12.88 5.36 -2.30
N THR A 202 -12.18 5.57 -3.41
CA THR A 202 -12.63 5.11 -4.74
C THR A 202 -12.63 3.59 -4.81
N CYS A 203 -11.54 2.98 -4.35
CA CYS A 203 -11.37 1.55 -4.12
C CYS A 203 -10.50 1.35 -2.88
N ILE A 204 -10.51 0.12 -2.36
CA ILE A 204 -9.67 -0.29 -1.23
C ILE A 204 -8.74 -1.41 -1.69
N THR A 205 -7.46 -1.30 -1.35
CA THR A 205 -6.48 -2.38 -1.54
C THR A 205 -5.99 -2.88 -0.19
N VAL A 206 -5.79 -4.20 -0.08
CA VAL A 206 -5.30 -4.86 1.13
C VAL A 206 -4.15 -5.80 0.80
N ALA A 207 -3.00 -5.61 1.44
CA ALA A 207 -1.85 -6.51 1.28
C ALA A 207 -1.76 -7.47 2.47
N ARG A 208 -1.59 -8.77 2.19
CA ARG A 208 -1.43 -9.79 3.24
C ARG A 208 -0.03 -9.79 3.84
N SER A 209 0.98 -9.51 3.01
CA SER A 209 2.40 -9.40 3.40
C SER A 209 2.83 -10.48 4.39
N LYS A 210 2.49 -11.74 4.08
CA LYS A 210 2.50 -12.87 5.03
C LYS A 210 3.75 -12.98 5.89
N LYS A 211 4.92 -12.76 5.28
CA LYS A 211 6.22 -12.80 5.96
C LYS A 211 6.29 -11.74 7.06
N TYR A 212 5.91 -10.51 6.75
CA TYR A 212 5.98 -9.38 7.66
C TYR A 212 4.89 -9.45 8.73
N PHE A 213 3.65 -9.81 8.35
CA PHE A 213 2.59 -10.08 9.32
C PHE A 213 3.03 -11.10 10.38
N HIS A 214 3.62 -12.23 9.98
CA HIS A 214 4.10 -13.23 10.93
C HIS A 214 5.27 -12.76 11.80
N TYR A 215 6.12 -11.89 11.26
CA TYR A 215 7.24 -11.30 11.97
C TYR A 215 6.74 -10.32 13.06
N LEU A 216 5.83 -9.42 12.68
CA LEU A 216 5.38 -8.28 13.48
C LEU A 216 4.27 -8.63 14.48
N ARG A 217 3.39 -9.59 14.17
CA ARG A 217 2.30 -9.97 15.08
C ARG A 217 2.82 -10.29 16.48
N GLN A 218 2.19 -9.70 17.49
CA GLN A 218 2.50 -9.92 18.90
C GLN A 218 1.81 -11.19 19.40
N ASP A 219 0.57 -11.43 18.97
CA ASP A 219 -0.13 -12.68 19.24
C ASP A 219 0.20 -13.73 18.16
N LYS A 220 0.95 -14.78 18.55
CA LYS A 220 1.34 -15.85 17.63
C LYS A 220 0.18 -16.80 17.27
N THR A 221 -0.94 -16.71 17.96
CA THR A 221 -2.19 -17.43 17.63
C THR A 221 -3.05 -16.67 16.63
N TYR A 222 -2.80 -15.38 16.41
CA TYR A 222 -3.53 -14.58 15.42
C TYR A 222 -3.08 -14.95 14.01
N ALA A 223 -3.91 -15.74 13.33
CA ALA A 223 -3.65 -16.20 11.96
C ALA A 223 -3.84 -15.05 10.96
N LEU A 224 -3.10 -15.10 9.85
CA LEU A 224 -3.21 -14.10 8.79
C LEU A 224 -4.61 -14.07 8.20
N GLU A 225 -5.18 -15.25 7.99
CA GLU A 225 -6.53 -15.45 7.47
C GLU A 225 -7.57 -14.85 8.42
N GLN A 226 -7.33 -14.94 9.74
CA GLN A 226 -8.21 -14.30 10.73
C GLN A 226 -8.11 -12.77 10.68
N CYS A 227 -6.90 -12.22 10.51
CA CYS A 227 -6.69 -10.77 10.35
C CYS A 227 -7.42 -10.22 9.13
N GLU A 228 -7.29 -10.91 7.99
CA GLU A 228 -8.02 -10.58 6.77
C GLU A 228 -9.54 -10.62 6.98
N GLU A 229 -10.07 -11.69 7.56
CA GLU A 229 -11.50 -11.81 7.85
C GLU A 229 -12.00 -10.72 8.79
N ASP A 230 -11.22 -10.37 9.82
CA ASP A 230 -11.59 -9.33 10.78
C ASP A 230 -11.62 -7.96 10.12
N LEU A 231 -10.62 -7.65 9.28
CA LEU A 231 -10.58 -6.40 8.52
C LEU A 231 -11.77 -6.32 7.55
N LEU A 232 -12.04 -7.39 6.79
CA LEU A 232 -13.18 -7.41 5.86
C LEU A 232 -14.53 -7.19 6.58
N LYS A 233 -14.72 -7.76 7.78
CA LYS A 233 -15.92 -7.50 8.62
C LYS A 233 -16.00 -6.05 9.06
N VAL A 234 -14.88 -5.44 9.44
CA VAL A 234 -14.81 -4.01 9.78
C VAL A 234 -15.21 -3.15 8.58
N LEU A 235 -14.62 -3.40 7.41
CA LEU A 235 -14.91 -2.68 6.18
C LEU A 235 -16.40 -2.81 5.80
N GLU A 236 -16.96 -4.02 5.89
CA GLU A 236 -18.38 -4.26 5.64
C GLU A 236 -19.29 -3.49 6.60
N SER A 237 -18.98 -3.51 7.89
CA SER A 237 -19.73 -2.78 8.92
C SER A 237 -19.74 -1.27 8.64
N PHE A 238 -18.60 -0.70 8.25
CA PHE A 238 -18.45 0.73 7.97
C PHE A 238 -19.13 1.16 6.68
N LEU A 239 -19.10 0.31 5.64
CA LEU A 239 -19.84 0.56 4.40
C LEU A 239 -21.35 0.39 4.56
N SER A 240 -21.80 -0.49 5.46
CA SER A 240 -23.23 -0.73 5.74
C SER A 240 -23.86 0.31 6.66
N SER A 241 -23.03 1.03 7.42
CA SER A 241 -23.49 2.08 8.32
C SER A 241 -23.69 3.39 7.55
N PRO A 242 -24.85 4.06 7.67
CA PRO A 242 -25.09 5.35 7.03
C PRO A 242 -24.14 6.45 7.53
#